data_AF-A0A7Z1N295-F1
#
_entry.id   AF-A0A7Z1N295-F1
#
_cell.length_a   1.000
_cell.length_b   1.000
_cell.length_c   1.000
_cell.angle_alpha   90.00
_cell.angle_beta   90.00
_cell.angle_gamma   90.00
#
_symmetry.space_group_name_H-M   'P 1'
#
loop_
_entity.id
_entity.type
_entity.pdbx_description
1 polymer ?
#
loop_
_entity_poly.entity_id
_entity_poly.type
_entity_poly.pdbx_seq_one_letter_code
_entity_poly.pdbx_strand_id
1 'polypeptide(L)' 'MDDKKAAISGSDKSKALAAALAQIEKQFGKGSVMRMADGAVVEEVQTVSTGSLGLDIALGVGG' A
#
# COMPACT_ATOMS: atom_id res chain seq x y z
N MET A 1 21.87 -7.89 32.06
CA MET A 1 21.86 -8.00 30.59
C MET A 1 20.53 -7.43 30.18
N ASP A 2 20.44 -6.11 30.13
CA ASP A 2 19.17 -5.39 30.12
C ASP A 2 19.30 -4.19 29.19
N ASP A 3 18.41 -4.16 28.19
CA ASP A 3 17.84 -2.96 27.59
C ASP A 3 18.75 -1.98 26.86
N LYS A 4 19.32 -2.42 25.73
CA LYS A 4 19.70 -1.49 24.66
C LYS A 4 18.46 -1.07 23.84
N LYS A 5 17.46 -0.50 24.51
CA LYS A 5 16.42 0.33 23.88
C LYS A 5 17.06 1.68 23.53
N ALA A 6 18.01 1.64 22.59
CA ALA A 6 18.60 2.83 22.04
C ALA A 6 17.48 3.63 21.38
N ALA A 7 17.28 4.85 21.88
CA ALA A 7 16.39 5.84 21.31
C ALA A 7 16.72 5.97 19.82
N ILE A 8 15.91 5.32 18.99
CA ILE A 8 15.95 5.57 17.55
C ILE A 8 15.36 6.97 17.42
N SER A 9 16.24 7.96 17.26
CA SER A 9 15.83 9.32 16.90
C SER A 9 14.88 9.21 15.70
N GLY A 10 13.84 10.04 15.63
CA GLY A 10 12.83 9.94 14.57
C GLY A 10 13.43 9.88 13.16
N SER A 11 14.59 10.51 12.94
CA SER A 11 15.33 10.47 11.68
C SER A 11 16.04 9.14 11.42
N ASP A 12 16.70 8.54 12.43
CA ASP A 12 17.37 7.24 12.25
C ASP A 12 16.36 6.13 11.93
N LYS A 13 15.16 6.21 12.53
CA LYS A 13 14.06 5.28 12.27
C LYS A 13 13.57 5.41 10.83
N SER A 14 13.40 6.65 10.37
CA SER A 14 12.96 6.92 9.00
C SER A 14 13.98 6.46 7.96
N LYS A 15 15.28 6.62 8.24
CA LYS A 15 16.35 6.20 7.34
C LYS A 15 16.45 4.67 7.25
N ALA A 16 16.40 3.99 8.39
CA ALA A 16 16.41 2.53 8.44
C ALA A 16 15.16 1.94 7.75
N LEU A 17 14.00 2.57 7.96
CA LEU A 17 12.75 2.18 7.30
C LEU A 17 12.83 2.33 5.78
N ALA A 18 13.31 3.46 5.28
CA ALA A 18 13.45 3.69 3.83
C ALA A 18 14.42 2.69 3.18
N ALA A 19 15.54 2.37 3.84
CA ALA A 19 16.49 1.37 3.35
C ALA A 19 15.88 -0.04 3.29
N ALA A 20 15.12 -0.43 4.32
CA ALA A 20 14.42 -1.71 4.35
C ALA A 20 13.34 -1.81 3.26
N LEU A 21 12.55 -0.75 3.06
CA LEU A 21 11.53 -0.70 2.01
C LEU A 21 12.17 -0.84 0.61
N ALA A 22 13.27 -0.13 0.34
CA ALA A 22 14.01 -0.25 -0.91
C ALA A 22 14.58 -1.66 -1.14
N GLN A 23 15.03 -2.32 -0.07
CA GLN A 23 15.52 -3.70 -0.14
C GLN A 23 14.39 -4.70 -0.44
N ILE A 24 13.18 -4.45 0.04
CA ILE A 24 11.99 -5.27 -0.26
C ILE A 24 11.59 -5.09 -1.73
N GLU A 25 11.48 -3.85 -2.22
CA GLU A 25 11.14 -3.60 -3.63
C GLU A 25 12.15 -4.21 -4.61
N LYS A 26 13.45 -4.20 -4.28
CA LYS A 26 14.48 -4.81 -5.13
C LYS A 26 14.38 -6.34 -5.20
N GLN A 27 13.97 -6.99 -4.11
CA GLN A 27 13.91 -8.45 -4.04
C GLN A 27 12.60 -9.02 -4.56
N PHE A 28 11.49 -8.32 -4.36
CA PHE A 28 10.14 -8.84 -4.64
C PHE A 28 9.44 -8.12 -5.80
N GLY A 29 10.00 -7.00 -6.28
CA GLY A 29 9.44 -6.20 -7.36
C GLY A 29 8.88 -4.85 -6.90
N LYS A 30 8.60 -3.96 -7.85
CA LYS A 30 7.94 -2.68 -7.57
C LYS A 30 6.51 -2.94 -7.08
N GLY A 31 6.09 -2.24 -6.02
CA GLY A 31 4.76 -2.40 -5.43
C GLY A 31 4.63 -3.54 -4.40
N SER A 32 5.70 -4.29 -4.12
CA SER A 32 5.67 -5.33 -3.07
C SER A 32 5.50 -4.79 -1.66
N VAL A 33 5.84 -3.52 -1.43
CA VAL A 33 5.50 -2.80 -0.22
C VAL A 33 5.21 -1.36 -0.58
N MET A 34 4.09 -0.84 -0.08
CA MET A 34 3.66 0.52 -0.39
C MET A 34 2.86 1.09 0.78
N ARG A 35 2.94 2.40 0.94
CA ARG A 35 2.16 3.10 1.96
C ARG A 35 0.73 3.23 1.46
N MET A 36 -0.21 2.82 2.29
CA MET A 36 -1.64 2.92 2.00
C MET A 36 -2.08 4.35 1.59
N ALA A 37 -1.37 5.38 2.07
CA ALA A 37 -1.69 6.78 1.79
C ALA A 37 -0.93 7.40 0.60
N ASP A 38 0.14 6.77 0.09
CA ASP A 38 1.17 7.47 -0.73
C ASP A 38 1.09 7.10 -2.23
N GLY A 39 -0.09 6.70 -2.71
CA GLY A 39 -0.30 6.51 -4.14
C GLY A 39 -1.08 5.26 -4.52
N ALA A 40 -2.34 5.22 -4.15
CA ALA A 40 -3.39 5.12 -5.16
C ALA A 40 -4.54 5.98 -4.62
N VAL A 41 -4.74 7.17 -5.20
CA VAL A 41 -6.11 7.65 -5.44
C VAL A 41 -6.84 6.42 -5.89
N VAL A 42 -7.84 5.96 -5.10
CA VAL A 42 -8.77 4.86 -5.40
C VAL A 42 -8.55 4.45 -6.84
N GLU A 43 -7.76 3.41 -7.12
CA GLU A 43 -7.75 2.88 -8.48
C GLU A 43 -9.24 2.74 -8.77
N GLU A 44 -9.77 3.53 -9.71
CA GLU A 44 -11.19 3.51 -10.04
C GLU A 44 -11.52 2.04 -10.10
N VAL A 45 -12.32 1.58 -9.12
CA VAL A 45 -12.44 0.14 -8.85
C VAL A 45 -12.75 -0.46 -10.19
N GLN A 46 -11.85 -1.28 -10.72
CA GLN A 46 -12.02 -1.73 -12.09
C GLN A 46 -13.20 -2.68 -12.08
N THR A 47 -14.31 -2.20 -12.62
CA THR A 47 -15.57 -2.93 -12.65
C THR A 47 -15.80 -3.41 -14.09
N VAL A 48 -16.42 -4.58 -14.23
CA VAL A 48 -16.77 -5.15 -15.54
C VAL A 48 -18.28 -5.32 -15.57
N SER A 49 -18.94 -4.52 -16.39
CA SER A 49 -20.40 -4.52 -16.50
C SER A 49 -20.94 -5.94 -16.66
N THR A 50 -21.97 -6.25 -15.88
CA THR A 50 -22.65 -7.54 -15.92
C THR A 50 -23.50 -7.72 -17.19
N GLY A 51 -23.60 -6.69 -18.03
CA GLY A 51 -24.47 -6.65 -19.21
C GLY A 51 -25.93 -6.33 -18.88
N SER A 52 -26.24 -6.06 -17.61
CA SER A 52 -27.57 -5.71 -17.12
C SER A 52 -27.50 -4.44 -16.28
N LEU A 53 -28.06 -3.36 -16.81
CA LEU A 53 -28.03 -2.03 -16.17
C LEU A 53 -28.63 -2.04 -14.75
N GLY A 54 -29.72 -2.80 -14.54
CA GLY A 54 -30.35 -2.88 -13.22
C GLY A 54 -29.46 -3.56 -12.17
N LEU A 55 -28.62 -4.49 -12.60
CA LEU A 55 -27.72 -5.23 -11.71
C LEU A 55 -26.44 -4.44 -11.41
N ASP A 56 -25.89 -3.77 -12.42
CA ASP A 56 -24.74 -2.87 -12.30
C ASP A 56 -25.03 -1.71 -11.32
N ILE A 57 -26.25 -1.16 -11.37
CA ILE A 57 -26.71 -0.14 -10.42
C ILE A 57 -26.88 -0.73 -9.01
N ALA A 58 -27.44 -1.93 -8.88
CA ALA A 58 -27.65 -2.57 -7.58
C ALA A 58 -26.33 -2.91 -6.86
N LEU A 59 -25.27 -3.23 -7.62
CA LEU A 59 -23.92 -3.44 -7.10
C LEU A 59 -23.28 -2.15 -6.56
N GLY A 60 -23.82 -0.98 -6.90
CA GLY A 60 -23.42 0.33 -6.38
C GLY A 60 -22.10 0.86 -6.93
N VAL A 61 -21.19 -0.02 -7.36
CA VAL A 61 -19.93 0.33 -8.02
C VAL A 61 -19.99 0.25 -9.55
N GLY A 62 -21.13 -0.13 -10.12
CA GLY A 62 -21.37 -0.06 -11.57
C GLY A 62 -21.14 -1.37 -12.34
N GLY A 63 -20.91 -2.48 -11.64
CA GLY A 63 -20.64 -3.78 -12.26
C GLY A 63 -19.23 -3.87 -12.82
#